data_AF-A0A849A8Y7-F1
#
_entry.id   AF-A0A849A8Y7-F1
#
_cell.length_a   1.000
_cell.length_b   1.000
_cell.length_c   1.000
_cell.angle_alpha   90.00
_cell.angle_beta   90.00
_cell.angle_gamma   90.00
#
_symmetry.space_group_name_H-M   'P 1'
#
loop_
_entity.id
_entity.type
_entity.pdbx_description
1 polymer ?
#
loop_
_entity_poly.entity_id
_entity_poly.type
_entity_poly.pdbx_seq_one_letter_code
_entity_poly.pdbx_strand_id
1 'polypeptide(L)'
;MADKVKGLPTKNVLIAYPGMSMMNSNGLPAVMTGKLYDDILAAAGARNVFAGADTEMTSKLNAEQFAAADVQLLAIGLFTADDDLKDLAGQLFSTYPRWPAASGNQFVPVADSVYFGPLNYLAVEKIAKAVHPDADW
;
A
#
# COMPACT_ATOMS: atom_id res chain seq x y z
N MET A 1 13.74 -2.06 -13.44
CA MET A 1 13.25 -2.42 -12.08
C MET A 1 12.95 -3.89 -11.95
N ALA A 2 12.17 -4.52 -12.86
CA ALA A 2 11.87 -5.95 -12.82
C ALA A 2 13.12 -6.86 -12.66
N ASP A 3 14.21 -6.62 -13.40
CA ASP A 3 15.46 -7.40 -13.23
C ASP A 3 16.16 -7.15 -11.88
N LYS A 4 16.02 -5.96 -11.30
CA LYS A 4 16.64 -5.60 -10.01
C LYS A 4 15.95 -6.27 -8.83
N VAL A 5 14.65 -6.52 -8.93
CA VAL A 5 13.86 -7.17 -7.87
C VAL A 5 13.77 -8.69 -8.02
N LYS A 6 14.27 -9.23 -9.14
CA LYS A 6 14.20 -10.66 -9.44
C LYS A 6 15.03 -11.45 -8.43
N GLY A 7 14.39 -12.37 -7.72
CA GLY A 7 15.03 -13.25 -6.72
C GLY A 7 15.17 -12.62 -5.34
N LEU A 8 14.74 -11.36 -5.14
CA LEU A 8 14.66 -10.75 -3.81
C LEU A 8 13.39 -11.23 -3.07
N PRO A 9 13.41 -11.29 -1.74
CA PRO A 9 12.24 -11.67 -0.95
C PRO A 9 11.11 -10.64 -1.10
N THR A 10 9.91 -11.12 -1.45
CA THR A 10 8.74 -10.26 -1.65
C THR A 10 8.11 -9.84 -0.32
N LYS A 11 7.64 -8.59 -0.22
CA LYS A 11 6.81 -8.14 0.91
C LYS A 11 5.34 -8.00 0.54
N ASN A 12 4.47 -8.25 1.51
CA ASN A 12 3.03 -7.97 1.40
C ASN A 12 2.78 -6.48 1.64
N VAL A 13 2.27 -5.80 0.61
CA VAL A 13 2.04 -4.36 0.58
C VAL A 13 0.56 -4.06 0.56
N LEU A 14 0.10 -3.17 1.44
CA LEU A 14 -1.24 -2.60 1.41
C LEU A 14 -1.17 -1.22 0.79
N ILE A 15 -1.95 -0.96 -0.26
CA ILE A 15 -2.15 0.39 -0.79
C ILE A 15 -3.42 0.97 -0.17
N ALA A 16 -3.29 2.02 0.65
CA ALA A 16 -4.40 2.61 1.39
C ALA A 16 -4.43 4.13 1.30
N TYR A 17 -5.65 4.69 1.27
CA TYR A 17 -5.94 6.12 1.25
C TYR A 17 -6.84 6.48 2.44
N PRO A 18 -6.24 6.83 3.59
CA PRO A 18 -6.99 7.11 4.82
C PRO A 18 -7.86 8.37 4.73
N GLY A 19 -7.48 9.36 3.93
CA GLY A 19 -8.30 10.56 3.70
C GLY A 19 -9.66 10.24 3.04
N MET A 20 -9.81 9.06 2.41
CA MET A 20 -11.07 8.60 1.83
C MET A 20 -11.92 7.75 2.78
N SER A 21 -11.52 7.59 4.06
CA SER A 21 -12.25 6.73 5.00
C SER A 21 -13.71 7.14 5.19
N MET A 22 -13.99 8.45 5.10
CA MET A 22 -15.35 9.00 5.19
C MET A 22 -16.21 8.71 3.95
N MET A 23 -15.62 8.21 2.86
CA MET A 23 -16.33 7.86 1.63
C MET A 23 -16.83 6.42 1.63
N ASN A 24 -16.50 5.60 2.64
CA ASN A 24 -17.07 4.26 2.80
C ASN A 24 -17.94 4.15 4.06
N SER A 25 -18.90 3.23 4.00
CA SER A 25 -19.86 3.01 5.10
C SER A 25 -19.28 2.25 6.30
N ASN A 26 -18.05 1.73 6.18
CA ASN A 26 -17.42 0.87 7.19
C ASN A 26 -16.33 1.60 8.01
N GLY A 27 -16.07 2.88 7.73
CA GLY A 27 -15.03 3.69 8.36
C GLY A 27 -13.59 3.25 8.04
N LEU A 28 -13.40 2.37 7.06
CA LEU A 28 -12.07 1.87 6.66
C LEU A 28 -11.42 2.81 5.64
N PRO A 29 -10.08 2.89 5.57
CA PRO A 29 -9.42 3.59 4.46
C PRO A 29 -9.81 2.97 3.12
N ALA A 30 -9.76 3.76 2.04
CA ALA A 30 -9.91 3.18 0.72
C ALA A 30 -8.69 2.32 0.37
N VAL A 31 -8.91 1.06 0.02
CA VAL A 31 -7.89 0.08 -0.33
C VAL A 31 -7.84 -0.08 -1.84
N MET A 32 -6.65 0.08 -2.43
CA MET A 32 -6.46 -0.13 -3.86
C MET A 32 -6.00 -1.55 -4.13
N THR A 33 -6.82 -2.28 -4.90
CA THR A 33 -6.54 -3.64 -5.36
C THR A 33 -7.16 -3.86 -6.75
N GLY A 34 -6.85 -4.98 -7.37
CA GLY A 34 -7.19 -5.30 -8.74
C GLY A 34 -5.98 -5.26 -9.67
N LYS A 35 -6.19 -5.76 -10.90
CA LYS A 35 -5.11 -6.12 -11.83
C LYS A 35 -4.04 -5.03 -12.01
N LEU A 36 -4.44 -3.77 -12.12
CA LEU A 36 -3.50 -2.65 -12.29
C LEU A 36 -2.54 -2.50 -11.10
N TYR A 37 -3.08 -2.48 -9.89
CA TYR A 37 -2.30 -2.30 -8.66
C TYR A 37 -1.45 -3.53 -8.37
N ASP A 38 -2.00 -4.72 -8.62
CA ASP A 38 -1.30 -5.99 -8.48
C ASP A 38 -0.09 -6.08 -9.43
N ASP A 39 -0.26 -5.66 -10.69
CA ASP A 39 0.83 -5.62 -11.67
C ASP A 39 1.94 -4.62 -11.28
N ILE A 40 1.57 -3.45 -10.74
CA ILE A 40 2.52 -2.43 -10.26
C ILE A 40 3.32 -2.94 -9.06
N LEU A 41 2.65 -3.56 -8.08
CA LEU A 41 3.32 -4.16 -6.93
C LEU A 41 4.22 -5.33 -7.36
N ALA A 42 3.75 -6.19 -8.27
CA ALA A 42 4.55 -7.29 -8.80
C ALA A 42 5.83 -6.78 -9.49
N ALA A 43 5.73 -5.72 -10.29
CA ALA A 43 6.88 -5.08 -10.93
C ALA A 43 7.88 -4.47 -9.92
N ALA A 44 7.40 -4.15 -8.71
CA ALA A 44 8.20 -3.64 -7.60
C ALA A 44 8.76 -4.75 -6.68
N GLY A 45 8.51 -6.04 -6.98
CA GLY A 45 8.91 -7.14 -6.11
C GLY A 45 8.02 -7.30 -4.87
N ALA A 46 6.81 -6.76 -4.92
CA ALA A 46 5.81 -6.82 -3.85
C ALA A 46 4.59 -7.66 -4.25
N ARG A 47 3.77 -8.00 -3.25
CA ARG A 47 2.45 -8.60 -3.43
C ARG A 47 1.40 -7.73 -2.76
N ASN A 48 0.27 -7.50 -3.43
CA ASN A 48 -0.88 -6.87 -2.78
C ASN A 48 -1.41 -7.78 -1.66
N VAL A 49 -1.62 -7.23 -0.48
CA VAL A 49 -2.24 -7.94 0.66
C VAL A 49 -3.59 -8.57 0.27
N PHE A 50 -4.33 -7.92 -0.63
CA PHE A 50 -5.60 -8.41 -1.17
C PHE A 50 -5.50 -8.77 -2.65
N ALA A 51 -4.37 -9.32 -3.09
CA ALA A 51 -4.13 -9.70 -4.49
C ALA A 51 -5.24 -10.63 -5.01
N GLY A 52 -5.68 -10.39 -6.25
CA GLY A 52 -6.77 -11.15 -6.88
C GLY A 52 -8.18 -10.72 -6.47
N ALA A 53 -8.32 -9.76 -5.54
CA ALA A 53 -9.59 -9.07 -5.31
C ALA A 53 -9.84 -8.01 -6.39
N ASP A 54 -11.11 -7.67 -6.59
CA ASP A 54 -11.51 -6.58 -7.48
C ASP A 54 -11.43 -5.21 -6.79
N THR A 55 -11.54 -4.13 -7.58
CA THR A 55 -11.45 -2.74 -7.07
C THR A 55 -12.54 -2.39 -6.05
N GLU A 56 -13.62 -3.17 -5.93
CA GLU A 56 -14.69 -2.96 -4.94
C GLU A 56 -14.38 -3.62 -3.59
N MET A 57 -13.19 -4.23 -3.42
CA MET A 57 -12.78 -4.91 -2.18
C MET A 57 -12.97 -4.05 -0.94
N THR A 58 -12.68 -2.75 -1.02
CA THR A 58 -12.86 -1.81 0.11
C THR A 58 -14.27 -1.87 0.68
N SER A 59 -15.30 -1.95 -0.17
CA SER A 59 -16.70 -2.00 0.26
C SER A 59 -17.10 -3.35 0.84
N LYS A 60 -16.35 -4.41 0.50
CA LYS A 60 -16.57 -5.79 0.97
C LYS A 60 -15.76 -6.11 2.23
N LEU A 61 -14.74 -5.33 2.54
CA LEU A 61 -13.89 -5.48 3.72
C LEU A 61 -14.61 -5.03 4.99
N ASN A 62 -14.50 -5.86 6.03
CA ASN A 62 -14.83 -5.48 7.40
C ASN A 62 -13.55 -5.22 8.23
N ALA A 63 -13.72 -4.64 9.41
CA ALA A 63 -12.61 -4.26 10.28
C ALA A 63 -11.75 -5.47 10.73
N GLU A 64 -12.37 -6.64 10.93
CA GLU A 64 -11.66 -7.85 11.36
C GLU A 64 -10.75 -8.40 10.26
N GLN A 65 -11.26 -8.51 9.03
CA GLN A 65 -10.50 -8.93 7.86
C GLN A 65 -9.36 -7.96 7.55
N PHE A 66 -9.62 -6.66 7.68
CA PHE A 66 -8.61 -5.63 7.48
C PHE A 66 -7.52 -5.68 8.56
N ALA A 67 -7.89 -5.85 9.82
CA ALA A 67 -6.94 -5.99 10.92
C ALA A 67 -6.11 -7.28 10.86
N ALA A 68 -6.68 -8.37 10.33
CA ALA A 68 -6.02 -9.66 10.18
C ALA A 68 -5.04 -9.74 9.00
N ALA A 69 -5.00 -8.71 8.14
CA ALA A 69 -4.10 -8.65 7.01
C ALA A 69 -2.62 -8.68 7.43
N ASP A 70 -1.80 -9.43 6.68
CA ASP A 70 -0.34 -9.43 6.84
C ASP A 70 0.30 -8.23 6.12
N VAL A 71 0.18 -7.04 6.69
CA VAL A 71 0.73 -5.81 6.09
C VAL A 71 2.19 -5.63 6.52
N GLN A 72 3.12 -5.88 5.61
CA GLN A 72 4.57 -5.74 5.87
C GLN A 72 5.12 -4.38 5.44
N LEU A 73 4.43 -3.69 4.52
CA LEU A 73 4.69 -2.31 4.13
C LEU A 73 3.37 -1.62 3.79
N LEU A 74 3.16 -0.41 4.30
CA LEU A 74 2.00 0.42 3.99
C LEU A 74 2.35 1.42 2.87
N ALA A 75 1.80 1.24 1.68
CA ALA A 75 1.82 2.26 0.63
C ALA A 75 0.66 3.23 0.87
N ILE A 76 0.96 4.41 1.39
CA ILE A 76 -0.05 5.38 1.82
C ILE A 76 -0.21 6.50 0.80
N GLY A 77 -1.44 6.72 0.36
CA GLY A 77 -1.80 7.79 -0.55
C GLY A 77 -2.42 8.98 0.16
N LEU A 78 -2.12 10.19 -0.35
CA LEU A 78 -2.75 11.43 0.07
C LEU A 78 -3.97 11.72 -0.79
N PHE A 79 -5.11 11.97 -0.14
CA PHE A 79 -6.31 12.42 -0.83
C PHE A 79 -6.36 13.93 -0.96
N THR A 80 -5.97 14.66 0.09
CA THR A 80 -5.87 16.12 0.06
C THR A 80 -4.42 16.57 0.31
N ALA A 81 -4.09 17.78 -0.14
CA ALA A 81 -2.75 18.36 0.08
C ALA A 81 -2.52 18.82 1.53
N ASP A 82 -3.58 18.90 2.34
CA ASP A 82 -3.53 19.32 3.75
C ASP A 82 -3.26 18.13 4.70
N ASP A 83 -3.49 16.91 4.22
CA ASP A 83 -3.23 15.68 4.96
C ASP A 83 -1.74 15.47 5.24
N ASP A 84 -1.37 15.13 6.49
CA ASP A 84 -0.02 14.71 6.84
C ASP A 84 0.13 13.19 6.73
N LEU A 85 1.04 12.76 5.86
CA LEU A 85 1.34 11.34 5.60
C LEU A 85 1.75 10.56 6.87
N LYS A 86 2.54 11.19 7.75
CA LYS A 86 3.05 10.51 8.95
C LYS A 86 1.96 10.37 9.99
N ASP A 87 1.12 11.40 10.13
CA ASP A 87 -0.02 11.37 11.03
C ASP A 87 -1.02 10.30 10.60
N LEU A 88 -1.39 10.27 9.31
CA LEU A 88 -2.30 9.26 8.76
C LEU A 88 -1.73 7.82 8.90
N ALA A 89 -0.45 7.61 8.61
CA ALA A 89 0.19 6.32 8.81
C ALA A 89 0.25 5.93 10.31
N GLY A 90 0.56 6.89 11.18
CA GLY A 90 0.61 6.70 12.63
C GLY A 90 -0.74 6.35 13.24
N GLN A 91 -1.82 6.97 12.78
CA GLN A 91 -3.19 6.64 13.18
C GLN A 91 -3.56 5.21 12.75
N LEU A 92 -3.21 4.81 11.52
CA LEU A 92 -3.41 3.45 11.04
C LEU A 92 -2.63 2.43 11.88
N PHE A 93 -1.34 2.66 12.12
CA PHE A 93 -0.52 1.76 12.93
C PHE A 93 -0.96 1.68 14.39
N SER A 94 -1.49 2.77 14.95
CA SER A 94 -2.08 2.78 16.30
C SER A 94 -3.37 1.96 16.36
N THR A 95 -4.16 1.97 15.28
CA THR A 95 -5.40 1.20 15.16
C THR A 95 -5.13 -0.28 14.88
N TYR A 96 -4.10 -0.57 14.09
CA TYR A 96 -3.72 -1.92 13.65
C TYR A 96 -2.29 -2.29 14.09
N PRO A 97 -2.00 -2.34 15.41
CA PRO A 97 -0.66 -2.55 15.93
C PRO A 97 -0.10 -3.95 15.66
N ARG A 98 -0.96 -4.90 15.22
CA ARG A 98 -0.56 -6.27 14.88
C ARG A 98 0.09 -6.40 13.52
N TRP A 99 -0.03 -5.40 12.65
CA TRP A 99 0.62 -5.42 11.35
C TRP A 99 2.14 -5.37 11.52
N PRO A 100 2.91 -6.22 10.81
CA PRO A 100 4.37 -6.14 10.83
C PRO A 100 4.90 -4.75 10.46
N ALA A 101 4.21 -4.04 9.55
CA ALA A 101 4.54 -2.67 9.18
C ALA A 101 4.49 -1.68 10.36
N ALA A 102 3.57 -1.89 11.32
CA ALA A 102 3.40 -0.99 12.47
C ALA A 102 4.61 -1.05 13.41
N SER A 103 5.18 -2.24 13.63
CA SER A 103 6.34 -2.41 14.52
C SER A 103 7.60 -1.72 14.01
N GLY A 104 7.77 -1.66 12.68
CA GLY A 104 8.93 -1.01 12.05
C GLY A 104 8.66 0.37 11.48
N ASN A 105 7.46 0.93 11.71
CA ASN A 105 6.98 2.15 11.04
C ASN A 105 7.22 2.13 9.52
N GLN A 106 6.95 0.98 8.89
CA GLN A 106 7.25 0.72 7.49
C GLN A 106 6.13 1.25 6.61
N PHE A 107 6.28 2.47 6.10
CA PHE A 107 5.38 3.05 5.13
C PHE A 107 6.14 3.76 4.01
N VAL A 108 5.49 3.86 2.84
CA VAL A 108 5.99 4.60 1.69
C VAL A 108 4.87 5.47 1.12
N PRO A 109 5.11 6.77 0.90
CA PRO A 109 4.08 7.61 0.32
C PRO A 109 3.96 7.38 -1.18
N VAL A 110 2.75 7.24 -1.67
CA VAL A 110 2.42 7.11 -3.10
C VAL A 110 1.47 8.25 -3.48
N ALA A 111 1.61 8.82 -4.68
CA ALA A 111 0.69 9.84 -5.19
C ALA A 111 -0.36 9.19 -6.10
N ASP A 112 -1.61 9.62 -6.07
CA ASP A 112 -2.66 9.07 -6.95
C ASP A 112 -2.28 9.05 -8.43
N SER A 113 -1.61 10.11 -8.89
CA SER A 113 -1.15 10.28 -10.26
C SER A 113 -0.12 9.24 -10.71
N VAL A 114 0.48 8.47 -9.78
CA VAL A 114 1.47 7.44 -10.12
C VAL A 114 0.86 6.09 -10.48
N TYR A 115 -0.47 5.95 -10.39
CA TYR A 115 -1.18 4.74 -10.87
C TYR A 115 -1.84 4.94 -12.24
N PHE A 116 -2.01 6.19 -12.68
CA PHE A 116 -2.68 6.56 -13.92
C PHE A 116 -1.77 7.38 -14.83
N GLY A 117 -1.21 6.74 -15.86
CA GLY A 117 -0.44 7.39 -16.92
C GLY A 117 1.03 6.98 -16.99
N PRO A 118 1.90 7.74 -17.69
CA PRO A 118 3.29 7.37 -17.94
C PRO A 118 4.17 7.35 -16.68
N LEU A 119 3.65 7.76 -15.52
CA LEU A 119 4.39 7.89 -14.26
C LEU A 119 4.40 6.62 -13.40
N ASN A 120 3.77 5.52 -13.86
CA ASN A 120 3.74 4.24 -13.14
C ASN A 120 5.14 3.72 -12.75
N TYR A 121 6.17 4.03 -13.54
CA TYR A 121 7.55 3.64 -13.23
C TYR A 121 8.06 4.28 -11.92
N LEU A 122 7.60 5.49 -11.56
CA LEU A 122 7.97 6.16 -10.31
C LEU A 122 7.33 5.47 -9.10
N ALA A 123 6.09 4.98 -9.23
CA ALA A 123 5.45 4.14 -8.21
C ALA A 123 6.27 2.88 -7.98
N VAL A 124 6.58 2.17 -9.07
CA VAL A 124 7.33 0.91 -9.05
C VAL A 124 8.69 1.10 -8.38
N GLU A 125 9.46 2.11 -8.80
CA GLU A 125 10.78 2.35 -8.22
C GLU A 125 10.71 2.68 -6.72
N LYS A 126 9.80 3.57 -6.33
CA LYS A 126 9.69 4.01 -4.94
C LYS A 126 9.24 2.86 -4.02
N ILE A 127 8.28 2.06 -4.48
CA ILE A 127 7.83 0.88 -3.75
C ILE A 127 8.95 -0.16 -3.71
N ALA A 128 9.66 -0.42 -4.82
CA ALA A 128 10.76 -1.38 -4.85
C ALA A 128 11.86 -1.03 -3.86
N LYS A 129 12.26 0.25 -3.77
CA LYS A 129 13.22 0.76 -2.78
C LYS A 129 12.76 0.55 -1.34
N ALA A 130 11.47 0.75 -1.06
CA ALA A 130 10.91 0.52 0.28
C ALA A 130 10.76 -0.98 0.60
N VAL A 131 10.48 -1.81 -0.40
CA VAL A 131 10.38 -3.27 -0.25
C VAL A 131 11.76 -3.87 -0.01
N HIS A 132 12.78 -3.42 -0.74
CA HIS A 132 14.14 -3.95 -0.68
C HIS A 132 15.17 -2.85 -0.34
N PRO A 133 15.16 -2.29 0.89
CA PRO A 133 16.05 -1.18 1.26
C PRO A 133 17.54 -1.53 1.15
N ASP A 134 17.89 -2.82 1.27
CA ASP A 134 19.26 -3.34 1.20
C ASP A 134 19.73 -3.73 -0.21
N ALA A 135 18.89 -3.54 -1.25
CA ALA A 135 19.27 -3.83 -2.62
C ALA A 135 20.15 -2.72 -3.21
N ASP A 136 21.02 -3.09 -4.16
CA ASP A 136 21.92 -2.15 -4.86
C ASP A 136 21.17 -1.48 -6.04
N TRP A 137 20.85 -0.19 -5.88
CA TRP A 137 19.93 0.58 -6.75
C TRP A 137 20.63 1.44 -7.80
#